data_AF-A0A524I0Q5-F1
#
_entry.id   AF-A0A524I0Q5-F1
#
_cell.length_a   1.000
_cell.length_b   1.000
_cell.length_c   1.000
_cell.angle_alpha   90.00
_cell.angle_beta   90.00
_cell.angle_gamma   90.00
#
_symmetry.space_group_name_H-M   'P 1'
#
loop_
_entity.id
_entity.type
_entity.pdbx_description
1 polymer ?
#
loop_
_entity_poly.entity_id
_entity_poly.type
_entity_poly.pdbx_seq_one_letter_code
_entity_poly.pdbx_strand_id
1 'polypeptide(L)'
;MDPALEKEYREKLLTAEEAVLKIGPGRTVFLGTACGEPQALVKALLAKSYAMIDSEVIQTLSLGLTFYAEEKYMDQFRLNAFFIGPNMRNAVNEGRADYTPVNLSDIERLFSSGLKPVDVALIQVSPPDQEGYCNLGVSVDITMAAAMNADVVIA
;
A
#
# COMPACT_ATOMS: atom_id res chain seq x y z
N MET A 1 7.09 23.02 14.78
CA MET A 1 5.76 22.40 14.72
C MET A 1 4.95 22.94 15.87
N ASP A 2 3.71 23.37 15.59
CA ASP A 2 2.72 23.72 16.63
C ASP A 2 2.65 22.60 17.69
N PRO A 3 2.72 22.90 19.01
CA PRO A 3 2.58 21.90 20.07
C PRO A 3 1.36 20.97 19.93
N ALA A 4 0.25 21.46 19.38
CA ALA A 4 -0.93 20.64 19.14
C ALA A 4 -0.68 19.58 18.06
N LEU A 5 -0.07 19.97 16.94
CA LEU A 5 0.33 19.06 15.85
C LEU A 5 1.40 18.07 16.31
N GLU A 6 2.34 18.50 17.14
CA GLU A 6 3.35 17.60 17.70
C GLU A 6 2.74 16.51 18.58
N LYS A 7 1.75 16.89 19.42
CA LYS A 7 1.03 15.93 20.24
C LYS A 7 0.27 14.93 19.38
N GLU A 8 -0.48 15.40 18.39
CA GLU A 8 -1.23 14.54 17.47
C GLU A 8 -0.31 13.57 16.71
N TYR A 9 0.82 14.05 16.20
CA TYR A 9 1.81 13.22 15.53
C TYR A 9 2.31 12.09 16.44
N ARG A 10 2.68 12.42 17.70
CA ARG A 10 3.16 11.44 18.68
C ARG A 10 2.12 10.39 19.05
N GLU A 11 0.85 10.75 19.09
CA GLU A 11 -0.26 9.82 19.38
C GLU A 11 -0.51 8.82 18.23
N LYS A 12 -0.13 9.18 16.99
CA LYS A 12 -0.25 8.32 15.81
C LYS A 12 0.98 7.43 15.57
N LEU A 13 2.08 7.64 16.28
CA LEU A 13 3.29 6.84 16.13
C LEU A 13 3.08 5.41 16.62
N LEU A 14 3.35 4.46 15.75
CA LEU A 14 3.29 3.03 16.00
C LEU A 14 4.53 2.36 15.42
N THR A 15 4.86 1.17 15.93
CA THR A 15 5.76 0.27 15.19
C THR A 15 5.09 -0.23 13.90
N ALA A 16 5.88 -0.67 12.93
CA ALA A 16 5.35 -1.19 11.67
C ALA A 16 4.43 -2.39 11.91
N GLU A 17 4.77 -3.26 12.85
CA GLU A 17 3.99 -4.43 13.23
C GLU A 17 2.64 -4.06 13.87
N GLU A 18 2.62 -3.07 14.77
CA GLU A 18 1.38 -2.58 15.39
C GLU A 18 0.47 -1.91 14.35
N ALA A 19 1.06 -1.16 13.41
CA ALA A 19 0.32 -0.48 12.36
C ALA A 19 -0.36 -1.49 11.41
N VAL A 20 0.36 -2.49 10.91
CA VAL A 20 -0.22 -3.48 9.98
C VAL A 20 -1.25 -4.40 10.64
N LEU A 21 -1.12 -4.69 11.93
CA LEU A 21 -2.12 -5.47 12.68
C LEU A 21 -3.46 -4.74 12.83
N LYS A 22 -3.49 -3.41 12.65
CA LYS A 22 -4.74 -2.62 12.67
C LYS A 22 -5.52 -2.68 11.36
N ILE A 23 -4.95 -3.24 10.28
CA ILE A 23 -5.62 -3.35 8.98
C ILE A 23 -6.79 -4.34 9.07
N GLY A 24 -6.52 -5.55 9.56
CA GLY A 24 -7.51 -6.63 9.68
C GLY A 24 -7.82 -7.34 8.35
N PRO A 25 -8.64 -8.41 8.41
CA PRO A 25 -8.96 -9.24 7.25
C PRO A 25 -9.97 -8.56 6.32
N GLY A 26 -10.03 -9.05 5.07
CA GLY A 26 -11.03 -8.63 4.09
C GLY A 26 -10.87 -7.20 3.55
N ARG A 27 -9.67 -6.60 3.66
CA ARG A 27 -9.42 -5.22 3.24
C ARG A 27 -8.67 -5.14 1.91
N THR A 28 -8.90 -4.09 1.14
CA THR A 28 -8.09 -3.76 -0.04
C THR A 28 -6.97 -2.80 0.33
N VAL A 29 -5.73 -3.30 0.34
CA VAL A 29 -4.52 -2.57 0.74
C VAL A 29 -3.73 -2.13 -0.48
N PHE A 30 -3.51 -0.83 -0.62
CA PHE A 30 -2.61 -0.26 -1.62
C PHE A 30 -1.17 -0.15 -1.08
N LEU A 31 -0.19 -0.54 -1.91
CA LEU A 31 1.23 -0.33 -1.63
C LEU A 31 1.79 0.82 -2.46
N GLY A 32 2.50 1.74 -1.80
CA GLY A 32 3.28 2.80 -2.44
C GLY A 32 4.14 2.28 -3.59
N THR A 33 4.24 3.07 -4.66
CA THR A 33 4.79 2.62 -5.93
C THR A 33 6.31 2.79 -6.01
N ALA A 34 6.95 1.96 -6.83
CA ALA A 34 8.34 2.12 -7.26
C ALA A 34 9.31 2.31 -6.08
N CYS A 35 10.05 3.42 -6.07
CA CYS A 35 11.00 3.76 -5.02
C CYS A 35 10.34 4.30 -3.74
N GLY A 36 9.03 4.54 -3.75
CA GLY A 36 8.22 4.96 -2.61
C GLY A 36 7.49 3.81 -1.92
N GLU A 37 7.79 2.55 -2.25
CA GLU A 37 7.29 1.39 -1.51
C GLU A 37 7.80 1.44 -0.06
N PRO A 38 6.92 1.53 0.96
CA PRO A 38 7.36 1.63 2.36
C PRO A 38 7.86 0.27 2.86
N GLN A 39 9.15 -0.01 2.63
CA GLN A 39 9.73 -1.34 2.85
C GLN A 39 9.58 -1.87 4.28
N ALA A 40 9.60 -1.00 5.30
CA ALA A 40 9.38 -1.41 6.68
C ALA A 40 7.96 -1.93 6.91
N LEU A 41 6.95 -1.22 6.37
CA LEU A 41 5.55 -1.63 6.44
C LEU A 41 5.30 -2.89 5.62
N VAL A 42 5.88 -3.01 4.42
CA VAL A 42 5.75 -4.21 3.59
C VAL A 42 6.36 -5.44 4.28
N LYS A 43 7.54 -5.32 4.91
CA LYS A 43 8.14 -6.41 5.69
C LYS A 43 7.24 -6.82 6.86
N ALA A 44 6.71 -5.86 7.60
CA ALA A 44 5.80 -6.13 8.70
C ALA A 44 4.51 -6.81 8.23
N LEU A 45 3.91 -6.32 7.14
CA LEU A 45 2.72 -6.90 6.52
C LEU A 45 2.95 -8.37 6.14
N LEU A 46 4.10 -8.67 5.53
CA LEU A 46 4.47 -10.03 5.15
C LEU A 46 4.68 -10.94 6.37
N ALA A 47 5.37 -10.44 7.39
CA ALA A 47 5.59 -11.16 8.65
C ALA A 47 4.28 -11.40 9.42
N LYS A 48 3.27 -10.54 9.21
CA LYS A 48 1.95 -10.61 9.82
C LYS A 48 0.84 -10.94 8.82
N SER A 49 1.20 -11.61 7.71
CA SER A 49 0.27 -11.91 6.61
C SER A 49 -0.96 -12.70 7.06
N TYR A 50 -0.86 -13.49 8.13
CA TYR A 50 -2.00 -14.15 8.77
C TYR A 50 -3.15 -13.22 9.21
N ALA A 51 -2.86 -11.93 9.42
CA ALA A 51 -3.86 -10.94 9.77
C ALA A 51 -4.60 -10.39 8.54
N MET A 52 -4.19 -10.78 7.33
CA MET A 52 -4.66 -10.26 6.05
C MET A 52 -5.60 -11.22 5.32
N ILE A 53 -6.08 -12.29 5.95
CA ILE A 53 -6.98 -13.28 5.31
C ILE A 53 -8.12 -12.58 4.54
N ASP A 54 -8.44 -13.08 3.36
CA ASP A 54 -9.44 -12.54 2.41
C ASP A 54 -9.18 -11.10 1.94
N SER A 55 -7.99 -10.56 2.19
CA SER A 55 -7.60 -9.23 1.74
C SER A 55 -7.07 -9.25 0.32
N GLU A 56 -7.12 -8.08 -0.30
CA GLU A 56 -6.46 -7.82 -1.57
C GLU A 56 -5.29 -6.86 -1.37
N VAL A 57 -4.19 -7.08 -2.06
CA VAL A 57 -3.06 -6.16 -2.12
C VAL A 57 -2.96 -5.60 -3.54
N ILE A 58 -3.16 -4.29 -3.70
CA ILE A 58 -2.99 -3.58 -4.96
C ILE A 58 -1.53 -3.15 -5.11
N GLN A 59 -0.95 -3.48 -6.25
CA GLN A 59 0.43 -3.17 -6.58
C GLN A 59 0.57 -2.71 -8.04
N THR A 60 1.52 -1.82 -8.34
CA THR A 60 1.75 -1.31 -9.71
C THR A 60 3.18 -1.48 -10.21
N LEU A 61 4.05 -0.48 -10.14
CA LEU A 61 5.47 -0.67 -10.46
C LEU A 61 6.21 -1.12 -9.20
N SER A 62 6.62 -2.39 -9.12
CA SER A 62 7.43 -2.90 -8.01
C SER A 62 8.91 -2.75 -8.35
N LEU A 63 9.63 -1.97 -7.56
CA LEU A 63 11.10 -1.91 -7.54
C LEU A 63 11.68 -2.36 -6.19
N GLY A 64 10.81 -2.69 -5.23
CA GLY A 64 11.16 -3.06 -3.86
C GLY A 64 11.19 -4.58 -3.64
N LEU A 65 10.74 -5.01 -2.47
CA LEU A 65 10.86 -6.39 -2.02
C LEU A 65 9.69 -7.20 -2.57
N THR A 66 9.83 -7.80 -3.76
CA THR A 66 8.74 -8.53 -4.44
C THR A 66 8.37 -9.88 -3.79
N PHE A 67 8.71 -10.07 -2.51
CA PHE A 67 8.44 -11.30 -1.77
C PHE A 67 6.94 -11.55 -1.55
N TYR A 68 6.09 -10.53 -1.63
CA TYR A 68 4.63 -10.68 -1.52
C TYR A 68 3.96 -11.44 -2.68
N ALA A 69 4.70 -11.76 -3.74
CA ALA A 69 4.23 -12.63 -4.81
C ALA A 69 4.67 -14.09 -4.64
N GLU A 70 5.20 -14.49 -3.48
CA GLU A 70 5.55 -15.89 -3.21
C GLU A 70 4.33 -16.76 -2.89
N GLU A 71 4.39 -18.05 -3.24
CA GLU A 71 3.30 -19.02 -3.05
C GLU A 71 2.80 -19.10 -1.60
N LYS A 72 3.69 -18.97 -0.62
CA LYS A 72 3.36 -19.03 0.82
C LYS A 72 2.37 -17.95 1.29
N TYR A 73 2.17 -16.89 0.51
CA TYR A 73 1.25 -15.79 0.84
C TYR A 73 -0.12 -15.90 0.15
N MET A 74 -0.29 -16.85 -0.78
CA MET A 74 -1.53 -16.96 -1.58
C MET A 74 -2.78 -17.25 -0.75
N ASP A 75 -2.62 -17.98 0.36
CA ASP A 75 -3.72 -18.27 1.29
C ASP A 75 -4.01 -17.10 2.24
N GLN A 76 -3.16 -16.07 2.23
CA GLN A 76 -3.25 -14.93 3.14
C GLN A 76 -3.88 -13.72 2.47
N PHE A 77 -3.50 -13.40 1.24
CA PHE A 77 -4.11 -12.30 0.50
C PHE A 77 -4.00 -12.54 -1.00
N ARG A 78 -4.91 -11.92 -1.75
CA ARG A 78 -4.83 -11.88 -3.21
C ARG A 78 -4.07 -10.66 -3.69
N LEU A 79 -3.00 -10.89 -4.43
CA LEU A 79 -2.25 -9.80 -5.05
C LEU A 79 -2.89 -9.43 -6.40
N ASN A 80 -3.17 -8.16 -6.61
CA ASN A 80 -3.71 -7.62 -7.85
C ASN A 80 -2.78 -6.54 -8.41
N ALA A 81 -2.17 -6.84 -9.55
CA ALA A 81 -1.24 -5.96 -10.22
C ALA A 81 -1.97 -5.07 -11.25
N PHE A 82 -1.69 -3.77 -11.27
CA PHE A 82 -2.04 -2.90 -12.41
C PHE A 82 -0.90 -2.75 -13.41
N PHE A 83 0.29 -3.24 -13.06
CA PHE A 83 1.43 -3.31 -13.96
C PHE A 83 2.25 -4.59 -13.68
N ILE A 84 2.57 -5.34 -14.72
CA ILE A 84 3.31 -6.61 -14.60
C ILE A 84 4.81 -6.35 -14.83
N GLY A 85 5.55 -6.17 -13.75
CA GLY A 85 7.02 -6.16 -13.76
C GLY A 85 7.63 -7.56 -13.90
N PRO A 86 8.97 -7.66 -14.09
CA PRO A 86 9.67 -8.94 -14.18
C PRO A 86 9.36 -9.88 -13.01
N ASN A 87 9.29 -9.33 -11.79
CA ASN A 87 9.08 -10.11 -10.57
C ASN A 87 7.63 -10.57 -10.38
N MET A 88 6.67 -10.00 -11.13
CA MET A 88 5.24 -10.35 -11.04
C MET A 88 4.80 -11.31 -12.14
N ARG A 89 5.54 -11.34 -13.26
CA ARG A 89 5.13 -12.03 -14.49
C ARG A 89 4.83 -13.51 -14.27
N ASN A 90 5.69 -14.21 -13.52
CA ASN A 90 5.49 -15.62 -13.24
C ASN A 90 4.28 -15.85 -12.33
N ALA A 91 4.11 -15.03 -11.28
CA ALA A 91 2.98 -15.15 -10.37
C ALA A 91 1.64 -14.98 -11.09
N VAL A 92 1.54 -14.03 -12.03
CA VAL A 92 0.32 -13.85 -12.84
C VAL A 92 0.12 -15.03 -13.80
N ASN A 93 1.16 -15.46 -14.52
CA ASN A 93 1.06 -16.57 -15.47
C ASN A 93 0.68 -17.91 -14.80
N GLU A 94 1.10 -18.10 -13.55
CA GLU A 94 0.81 -19.28 -12.73
C GLU A 94 -0.54 -19.17 -12.00
N GLY A 95 -1.28 -18.07 -12.17
CA GLY A 95 -2.58 -17.84 -11.52
C GLY A 95 -2.49 -17.50 -10.02
N ARG A 96 -1.29 -17.21 -9.52
CA ARG A 96 -1.02 -16.88 -8.11
C ARG A 96 -1.28 -15.40 -7.77
N ALA A 97 -1.28 -14.55 -8.78
CA ALA A 97 -1.67 -13.14 -8.70
C ALA A 97 -2.62 -12.78 -9.84
N ASP A 98 -3.42 -11.75 -9.63
CA ASP A 98 -4.35 -11.22 -10.60
C ASP A 98 -3.74 -10.01 -11.32
N TYR A 99 -4.21 -9.75 -12.54
CA TYR A 99 -3.83 -8.57 -13.30
C TYR A 99 -5.09 -7.83 -13.74
N THR A 100 -5.20 -6.56 -13.35
CA THR A 100 -6.27 -5.66 -13.81
C THR A 100 -5.69 -4.74 -14.88
N PRO A 101 -6.04 -4.93 -16.17
CA PRO A 101 -5.58 -4.04 -17.23
C PRO A 101 -6.26 -2.68 -17.10
N VAL A 102 -5.48 -1.63 -16.90
CA VAL A 102 -5.97 -0.26 -16.77
C VAL A 102 -4.89 0.73 -17.25
N ASN A 103 -5.29 1.84 -17.88
CA ASN A 103 -4.33 2.91 -18.16
C ASN A 103 -3.94 3.59 -16.86
N LEU A 104 -2.66 3.95 -16.71
CA LEU A 104 -2.15 4.61 -15.52
C LEU A 104 -2.94 5.90 -15.19
N SER A 105 -3.33 6.67 -16.21
CA SER A 105 -4.12 7.89 -16.08
C SER A 105 -5.58 7.66 -15.65
N ASP A 106 -6.13 6.46 -15.84
CA ASP A 106 -7.51 6.12 -15.47
C ASP A 106 -7.61 5.61 -14.01
N ILE A 107 -6.49 5.28 -13.36
CA ILE A 107 -6.49 4.72 -12.00
C ILE A 107 -7.03 5.71 -10.97
N GLU A 108 -6.72 7.01 -11.10
CA GLU A 108 -7.27 8.03 -10.20
C GLU A 108 -8.80 8.02 -10.21
N ARG A 109 -9.40 7.94 -11.41
CA ARG A 109 -10.87 7.82 -11.55
C ARG A 109 -11.38 6.52 -10.96
N LEU A 110 -10.65 5.42 -11.12
CA LEU A 110 -11.03 4.11 -10.60
C LEU A 110 -11.17 4.11 -9.07
N PHE A 111 -10.23 4.77 -8.38
CA PHE A 111 -10.28 4.93 -6.92
C PHE A 111 -11.35 5.94 -6.50
N SER A 112 -11.34 7.14 -7.08
CA SER A 112 -12.28 8.21 -6.69
C SER A 112 -13.75 7.93 -6.99
N SER A 113 -14.04 7.07 -7.98
CA SER A 113 -15.40 6.63 -8.25
C SER A 113 -15.87 5.45 -7.39
N GLY A 114 -14.98 4.89 -6.56
CA GLY A 114 -15.26 3.68 -5.77
C GLY A 114 -15.40 2.39 -6.59
N LEU A 115 -15.05 2.41 -7.89
CA LEU A 115 -15.06 1.20 -8.72
C LEU A 115 -13.97 0.22 -8.26
N LYS A 116 -12.87 0.76 -7.75
CA LYS A 116 -11.88 0.01 -6.98
C LYS A 116 -11.71 0.70 -5.62
N PRO A 117 -12.42 0.27 -4.58
CA PRO A 117 -12.23 0.83 -3.25
C PRO A 117 -10.81 0.52 -2.75
N VAL A 118 -10.23 1.48 -2.04
CA VAL A 118 -8.97 1.31 -1.31
C VAL A 118 -9.30 1.50 0.15
N ASP A 119 -9.05 0.49 0.96
CA ASP A 119 -9.37 0.52 2.38
C ASP A 119 -8.21 1.07 3.20
N VAL A 120 -6.99 0.69 2.83
CA VAL A 120 -5.76 1.14 3.49
C VAL A 120 -4.71 1.46 2.45
N ALA A 121 -4.06 2.62 2.56
CA ALA A 121 -2.89 2.98 1.77
C ALA A 121 -1.63 2.94 2.65
N LEU A 122 -0.68 2.07 2.30
CA LEU A 122 0.66 2.04 2.88
C LEU A 122 1.58 2.89 2.00
N ILE A 123 2.02 4.03 2.49
CA ILE A 123 2.83 4.99 1.71
C ILE A 123 4.14 5.32 2.44
N GLN A 124 5.09 5.90 1.71
CA GLN A 124 6.28 6.48 2.31
C GLN A 124 6.26 8.00 2.13
N VAL A 125 6.58 8.72 3.20
CA VAL A 125 6.65 10.18 3.20
C VAL A 125 7.91 10.71 3.88
N SER A 126 8.21 11.99 3.68
CA SER A 126 9.15 12.71 4.54
C SER A 126 8.58 12.90 5.95
N PRO A 127 9.42 13.14 6.97
CA PRO A 127 8.94 13.68 8.24
C PRO A 127 8.11 14.96 8.04
N PRO A 128 7.17 15.27 8.94
CA PRO A 128 6.39 16.49 8.87
C PRO A 128 7.29 17.72 9.03
N ASP A 129 6.98 18.80 8.30
CA ASP A 129 7.62 20.09 8.45
C ASP A 129 7.09 20.88 9.66
N GLN A 130 7.44 22.17 9.76
CA GLN A 130 7.00 23.02 10.87
C GLN A 130 5.49 23.27 10.89
N GLU A 131 4.83 23.12 9.76
CA GLU A 131 3.39 23.32 9.58
C GLU A 131 2.62 21.98 9.60
N GLY A 132 3.33 20.86 9.80
CA GLY A 132 2.74 19.52 9.90
C GLY A 132 2.56 18.81 8.56
N TYR A 133 3.09 19.34 7.45
CA TYR A 133 2.97 18.69 6.15
C TYR A 133 4.08 17.67 5.92
N CYS A 134 3.69 16.48 5.47
CA CYS A 134 4.61 15.48 4.92
C CYS A 134 4.64 15.57 3.39
N ASN A 135 5.72 15.09 2.79
CA ASN A 135 5.89 15.05 1.34
C ASN A 135 5.97 13.59 0.84
N LEU A 136 5.23 13.24 -0.22
CA LEU A 136 5.29 11.91 -0.88
C LEU A 136 6.64 11.61 -1.55
N GLY A 137 7.49 12.62 -1.73
CA GLY A 137 8.83 12.48 -2.27
C GLY A 137 8.81 12.02 -3.73
N VAL A 138 9.39 10.84 -3.97
CA VAL A 138 9.66 10.33 -5.32
C VAL A 138 8.45 9.67 -6.00
N SER A 139 7.41 9.33 -5.24
CA SER A 139 6.24 8.59 -5.73
C SER A 139 4.95 9.35 -5.40
N VAL A 140 4.57 10.27 -6.30
CA VAL A 140 3.27 10.96 -6.23
C VAL A 140 2.22 10.17 -6.99
N ASP A 141 2.44 9.98 -8.29
CA ASP A 141 1.68 9.16 -9.23
C ASP A 141 0.25 8.78 -8.80
N ILE A 142 -0.08 7.49 -8.76
CA ILE A 142 -1.34 6.98 -8.23
C ILE A 142 -1.30 6.85 -6.70
N THR A 143 -0.13 6.99 -6.08
CA THR A 143 0.05 6.95 -4.63
C THR A 143 -0.77 8.04 -3.94
N MET A 144 -0.78 9.25 -4.50
CA MET A 144 -1.64 10.35 -4.03
C MET A 144 -3.12 9.98 -4.16
N ALA A 145 -3.53 9.44 -5.32
CA ALA A 145 -4.91 9.05 -5.55
C ALA A 145 -5.35 7.96 -4.57
N ALA A 146 -4.50 6.96 -4.29
CA ALA A 146 -4.79 5.93 -3.30
C ALA A 146 -4.87 6.53 -1.89
N ALA A 147 -3.93 7.37 -1.48
CA ALA A 147 -3.91 7.98 -0.16
C ALA A 147 -5.12 8.89 0.09
N MET A 148 -5.58 9.64 -0.92
CA MET A 148 -6.75 10.53 -0.80
C MET A 148 -8.08 9.79 -0.75
N ASN A 149 -8.14 8.57 -1.29
CA ASN A 149 -9.38 7.77 -1.37
C ASN A 149 -9.39 6.58 -0.39
N ALA A 150 -8.34 6.38 0.39
CA ALA A 150 -8.27 5.34 1.41
C ALA A 150 -8.99 5.77 2.69
N ASP A 151 -9.67 4.83 3.36
CA ASP A 151 -10.23 5.08 4.70
C ASP A 151 -9.11 5.36 5.71
N VAL A 152 -7.98 4.67 5.56
CA VAL A 152 -6.82 4.77 6.46
C VAL A 152 -5.53 4.90 5.65
N VAL A 153 -4.69 5.86 6.03
CA VAL A 153 -3.33 6.00 5.50
C VAL A 153 -2.33 5.66 6.60
N ILE A 154 -1.38 4.78 6.30
CA ILE A 154 -0.26 4.42 7.18
C ILE A 154 1.02 4.85 6.47
N ALA A 155 1.79 5.74 7.09
CA ALA A 155 2.93 6.43 6.49
C ALA A 155 4.18 6.39 7.39
#